data_AF-A0A949QHE2-F1
#
_entry.id   AF-A0A949QHE2-F1
#
_cell.length_a   1.000
_cell.length_b   1.000
_cell.length_c   1.000
_cell.angle_alpha   90.00
_cell.angle_beta   90.00
_cell.angle_gamma   90.00
#
_symmetry.space_group_name_H-M   'P 1'
#
loop_
_entity.id
_entity.type
_entity.pdbx_description
1 polymer ?
#
loop_
_entity_poly.entity_id
_entity_poly.type
_entity_poly.pdbx_seq_one_letter_code
_entity_poly.pdbx_strand_id
1 'polypeptide(L)'
;MGRRQFIKKMLLRAGAGVGVAAAGFVGYYQPRREFYPQGGVESEGGQRVQGTKKVVVVGGGLAGISSSLELAARGFEVTLVESSAALGGKLTGWDLDAL
;
A
#
# COMPACT_ATOMS: atom_id res chain seq x y z
N MET A 1 -1.13 2.92 -55.37
CA MET A 1 -1.60 2.71 -53.98
C MET A 1 -2.26 4.00 -53.50
N GLY A 2 -3.52 3.98 -53.04
CA GLY A 2 -4.25 5.21 -52.71
C GLY A 2 -3.79 5.84 -51.39
N ARG A 3 -3.55 7.16 -51.35
CA ARG A 3 -3.06 7.90 -50.16
C ARG A 3 -3.85 7.60 -48.89
N ARG A 4 -5.17 7.42 -49.00
CA ARG A 4 -6.06 7.05 -47.88
C ARG A 4 -5.78 5.66 -47.30
N GLN A 5 -5.40 4.69 -48.13
CA GLN A 5 -5.07 3.33 -47.67
C GLN A 5 -3.69 3.28 -47.01
N PHE A 6 -2.75 4.11 -47.45
CA PHE A 6 -1.44 4.24 -46.84
C PHE A 6 -1.53 4.83 -45.42
N ILE A 7 -2.25 5.95 -45.24
CA ILE A 7 -2.42 6.61 -43.94
C ILE A 7 -3.12 5.69 -42.93
N LYS A 8 -4.19 4.98 -43.35
CA LYS A 8 -4.87 4.01 -42.48
C LYS A 8 -3.94 2.88 -42.01
N LYS A 9 -3.13 2.31 -42.91
CA LYS A 9 -2.17 1.25 -42.55
C LYS A 9 -1.05 1.77 -41.64
N MET A 10 -0.61 3.01 -41.85
CA MET A 10 0.42 3.66 -41.03
C MET A 10 -0.08 3.93 -39.61
N LEU A 11 -1.29 4.49 -39.46
CA LEU A 11 -1.91 4.74 -38.14
C LEU A 11 -2.18 3.44 -37.38
N LEU A 12 -2.69 2.40 -38.05
CA LEU A 12 -2.98 1.10 -37.43
C LEU A 12 -1.72 0.42 -36.88
N ARG A 13 -0.59 0.54 -37.59
CA ARG A 13 0.70 -0.04 -37.16
C ARG A 13 1.36 0.78 -36.06
N ALA A 14 1.25 2.10 -36.10
CA ALA A 14 1.77 2.97 -35.05
C ALA A 14 1.02 2.79 -33.71
N GLY A 15 -0.31 2.63 -33.75
CA GLY A 15 -1.11 2.40 -32.54
C GLY A 15 -0.79 1.11 -31.79
N ALA A 16 -0.44 0.04 -32.52
CA ALA A 16 -0.07 -1.24 -31.92
C ALA A 16 1.25 -1.18 -31.11
N GLY A 17 2.22 -0.39 -31.54
CA GLY A 17 3.51 -0.24 -30.84
C GLY A 17 3.40 0.53 -29.52
N VAL A 18 2.53 1.54 -29.47
CA VAL A 18 2.34 2.38 -28.27
C VAL A 18 1.65 1.60 -27.13
N GLY A 19 0.68 0.73 -27.46
CA GLY A 19 -0.04 -0.06 -26.46
C GLY A 19 0.85 -1.04 -25.70
N VAL A 20 1.79 -1.70 -26.40
CA VAL A 20 2.72 -2.66 -25.80
C VAL A 20 3.76 -1.97 -24.90
N ALA A 21 4.27 -0.81 -25.32
CA ALA A 21 5.22 -0.04 -24.52
C ALA A 21 4.59 0.48 -23.23
N ALA A 22 3.35 1.00 -23.28
CA ALA A 22 2.65 1.49 -22.10
C ALA A 22 2.31 0.38 -21.10
N ALA A 23 1.83 -0.78 -21.58
CA ALA A 23 1.56 -1.95 -20.73
C ALA A 23 2.86 -2.50 -20.11
N GLY A 24 3.95 -2.55 -20.88
CA GLY A 24 5.27 -2.94 -20.39
C GLY A 24 5.80 -1.96 -19.34
N PHE A 25 5.60 -0.65 -19.51
CA PHE A 25 6.03 0.36 -18.53
C PHE A 25 5.24 0.29 -17.22
N VAL A 26 3.91 0.08 -17.30
CA VAL A 26 3.05 -0.12 -16.13
C VAL A 26 3.37 -1.45 -15.42
N GLY A 27 3.68 -2.50 -16.18
CA GLY A 27 4.14 -3.78 -15.63
C GLY A 27 5.54 -3.71 -14.99
N TYR A 28 6.45 -2.91 -15.56
CA TYR A 28 7.81 -2.71 -15.06
C TYR A 28 7.85 -1.87 -13.77
N TYR A 29 6.94 -0.91 -13.65
CA TYR A 29 6.71 -0.13 -12.44
C TYR A 29 5.70 -0.78 -11.49
N GLN A 30 5.54 -2.10 -11.52
CA GLN A 30 4.84 -2.75 -10.41
C GLN A 30 5.60 -2.44 -9.11
N PRO A 31 4.97 -1.79 -8.12
CA PRO A 31 5.61 -1.58 -6.83
C PRO A 31 6.05 -2.95 -6.32
N ARG A 32 7.32 -3.06 -5.91
CA ARG A 32 7.86 -4.33 -5.39
C ARG A 32 6.85 -4.93 -4.44
N ARG A 33 6.49 -6.20 -4.66
CA ARG A 33 5.88 -7.00 -3.61
C ARG A 33 6.93 -7.16 -2.53
N GLU A 34 6.92 -6.22 -1.59
CA GLU A 34 7.73 -6.29 -0.41
C GLU A 34 7.12 -7.41 0.44
N PHE A 35 7.72 -8.59 0.33
CA PHE A 35 7.39 -9.71 1.19
C PHE A 35 7.79 -9.29 2.60
N TYR A 36 6.80 -8.97 3.43
CA TYR A 36 7.01 -8.90 4.87
C TYR A 36 7.42 -10.30 5.33
N PRO A 37 8.63 -10.49 5.86
CA PRO A 37 9.00 -11.76 6.46
C PRO A 37 7.96 -12.06 7.54
N GLN A 38 7.28 -13.20 7.41
CA GLN A 38 6.43 -13.75 8.48
C GLN A 38 7.35 -14.36 9.55
N GLY A 39 8.28 -13.55 10.06
CA GLY A 39 9.04 -13.82 11.28
C GLY A 39 8.32 -13.09 12.42
N GLY A 40 8.24 -13.69 13.60
CA GLY A 40 7.56 -13.12 14.75
C GLY A 40 7.98 -11.68 15.03
N VAL A 41 7.16 -10.98 15.80
CA VAL A 41 7.38 -9.59 16.26
C VAL A 41 8.61 -9.51 17.17
N GLU A 42 9.77 -9.87 16.66
CA GLU A 42 11.07 -9.57 17.24
C GLU A 42 11.51 -8.31 16.52
N SER A 43 11.34 -7.18 17.21
CA SER A 43 11.75 -5.86 16.72
C SER A 43 13.25 -5.86 16.48
N GLU A 44 13.68 -6.27 15.29
CA GLU A 44 15.07 -6.13 14.86
C GLU A 44 15.39 -4.65 14.65
N GLY A 45 16.19 -4.08 15.55
CA GLY A 45 17.07 -2.94 15.24
C GLY A 45 16.52 -1.51 15.42
N GLY A 46 15.26 -1.32 15.82
CA GLY A 46 14.74 0.02 16.12
C GLY A 46 15.29 0.56 17.46
N GLN A 47 15.80 1.79 17.49
CA GLN A 47 16.18 2.45 18.75
C GLN A 47 14.98 2.47 19.71
N ARG A 48 15.05 1.68 20.78
CA ARG A 48 14.10 1.79 21.89
C ARG A 48 14.29 3.13 22.59
N VAL A 49 13.17 3.75 22.93
CA VAL A 49 13.20 5.04 23.63
C VAL A 49 13.73 4.82 25.04
N GLN A 50 14.68 5.67 25.45
CA GLN A 50 15.10 5.75 26.86
C GLN A 50 14.06 6.58 27.64
N GLY A 51 13.51 5.97 28.69
CA GLY A 51 12.45 6.56 29.53
C GLY A 51 11.04 6.45 28.93
N THR A 52 10.03 6.62 29.77
CA THR A 52 8.63 6.55 29.36
C THR A 52 8.22 7.81 28.59
N LYS A 53 7.91 7.64 27.30
CA LYS A 53 7.31 8.71 26.47
C LYS A 53 5.88 8.32 26.09
N LYS A 54 4.95 9.27 26.25
CA LYS A 54 3.53 9.09 25.92
C LYS A 54 3.23 9.57 24.50
N VAL A 55 2.42 8.82 23.77
CA VAL A 55 1.98 9.15 22.40
C VAL A 55 0.48 8.89 22.27
N VAL A 56 -0.22 9.78 21.59
CA VAL A 56 -1.62 9.56 21.18
C VAL A 56 -1.66 9.35 19.67
N VAL A 57 -2.26 8.25 19.23
CA VAL A 57 -2.53 7.93 17.83
C VAL A 57 -4.03 8.15 17.59
N VAL A 58 -4.38 8.97 16.60
CA VAL A 58 -5.78 9.29 16.26
C VAL A 58 -6.17 8.58 14.98
N GLY A 59 -7.19 7.72 15.06
CA GLY A 59 -7.69 6.86 14.00
C GLY A 59 -7.18 5.42 14.11
N GLY A 60 -8.09 4.48 14.34
CA GLY A 60 -7.90 3.03 14.42
C GLY A 60 -8.05 2.31 13.09
N GLY A 61 -7.71 2.95 11.97
CA GLY A 61 -7.56 2.29 10.67
C GLY A 61 -6.27 1.47 10.57
N LEU A 62 -6.03 0.83 9.42
CA LEU A 62 -4.83 0.02 9.18
C LEU A 62 -3.53 0.75 9.57
N ALA A 63 -3.37 2.00 9.13
CA ALA A 63 -2.18 2.81 9.45
C ALA A 63 -2.05 3.12 10.95
N GLY A 64 -3.15 3.39 11.64
CA GLY A 64 -3.15 3.72 13.06
C GLY A 64 -2.84 2.52 13.95
N ILE A 65 -3.38 1.34 13.61
CA ILE A 65 -3.07 0.09 14.30
C ILE A 65 -1.59 -0.27 14.11
N SER A 66 -1.10 -0.27 12.87
CA SER A 66 0.30 -0.62 12.59
C SER A 66 1.29 0.34 13.25
N SER A 67 1.02 1.65 13.21
CA SER A 67 1.88 2.63 13.88
C SER A 67 1.83 2.49 15.41
N SER A 68 0.66 2.21 15.99
CA SER A 68 0.53 1.98 17.43
C SER A 68 1.32 0.75 17.89
N LEU A 69 1.26 -0.35 17.13
CA LEU A 69 1.99 -1.57 17.43
C LEU A 69 3.50 -1.33 17.40
N GLU A 70 3.99 -0.65 16.36
CA GLU A 70 5.41 -0.34 16.20
C GLU A 70 5.91 0.61 17.30
N LEU A 71 5.13 1.62 17.67
CA LEU A 71 5.46 2.53 18.77
C LEU A 71 5.47 1.79 20.12
N ALA A 72 4.49 0.93 20.38
CA ALA A 72 4.47 0.12 21.60
C ALA A 72 5.70 -0.80 21.67
N ALA A 73 6.08 -1.45 20.56
CA ALA A 73 7.26 -2.31 20.48
C ALA A 73 8.58 -1.55 20.76
N ARG A 74 8.63 -0.27 20.40
CA ARG A 74 9.75 0.66 20.68
C ARG A 74 9.75 1.24 22.10
N GLY A 75 8.76 0.92 22.92
CA GLY A 75 8.69 1.30 24.34
C GLY A 75 7.93 2.59 24.64
N PHE A 76 7.10 3.09 23.71
CA PHE A 76 6.21 4.22 23.99
C PHE A 76 4.96 3.76 24.75
N GLU A 77 4.44 4.63 25.63
CA GLU A 77 3.10 4.49 26.21
C GLU A 77 2.08 5.05 25.21
N VAL A 78 1.43 4.16 24.45
CA VAL A 78 0.56 4.54 23.33
C VAL A 78 -0.91 4.54 23.74
N THR A 79 -1.61 5.63 23.44
CA THR A 79 -3.08 5.71 23.48
C THR A 79 -3.61 5.79 22.05
N LEU A 80 -4.29 4.74 21.57
CA LEU A 80 -4.99 4.76 20.28
C LEU A 80 -6.44 5.19 20.49
N VAL A 81 -6.88 6.22 19.78
CA VAL A 81 -8.25 6.75 19.83
C VAL A 81 -8.90 6.54 18.47
N GLU A 82 -10.06 5.87 18.45
CA GLU A 82 -10.91 5.70 17.27
C GLU A 82 -12.31 6.24 17.58
N SER A 83 -12.90 6.90 16.59
CA SER A 83 -14.25 7.46 16.65
C SER A 83 -15.35 6.43 16.47
N SER A 84 -15.08 5.40 15.66
CA SER A 84 -15.97 4.28 15.36
C SER A 84 -16.03 3.29 16.53
N ALA A 85 -17.13 2.52 16.58
CA ALA A 85 -17.27 1.40 17.50
C ALA A 85 -16.29 0.23 17.20
N ALA A 86 -15.70 0.20 16.00
CA ALA A 86 -14.81 -0.87 15.55
C ALA A 86 -13.51 -0.31 14.96
N LEU A 87 -12.42 -1.06 15.19
CA LEU A 87 -11.13 -0.87 14.54
C LEU A 87 -11.16 -1.35 13.08
N GLY A 88 -10.16 -0.93 12.30
CA GLY A 88 -9.97 -1.32 10.89
C GLY A 88 -10.24 -0.19 9.90
N GLY A 89 -10.96 0.86 10.31
CA GLY A 89 -11.28 1.99 9.44
C GLY A 89 -11.98 1.53 8.16
N LYS A 90 -11.41 1.84 6.99
CA LYS A 90 -11.98 1.45 5.68
C LYS A 90 -12.08 -0.07 5.47
N LEU A 91 -11.31 -0.88 6.20
CA LEU A 91 -11.36 -2.35 6.07
C LEU A 91 -12.69 -2.92 6.56
N THR A 92 -13.39 -2.23 7.46
CA THR A 92 -14.68 -2.68 8.00
C THR A 92 -15.81 -2.69 6.97
N GLY A 93 -15.63 -2.02 5.83
CA GLY A 93 -16.61 -1.99 4.75
C GLY A 93 -16.48 -3.13 3.74
N TRP A 94 -15.55 -4.08 3.95
CA TRP A 94 -15.37 -5.21 3.04
C TRP A 94 -16.22 -6.39 3.47
N ASP A 95 -16.88 -7.02 2.51
CA ASP A 95 -17.62 -8.25 2.73
C ASP A 95 -16.63 -9.40 2.91
N LEU A 96 -16.57 -9.94 4.13
CA LEU A 96 -15.68 -11.04 4.48
C LEU A 96 -16.27 -12.40 4.12
N ASP A 97 -17.58 -12.47 3.88
CA ASP A 97 -18.25 -13.71 3.50
C ASP A 97 -18.02 -14.05 2.01
N ALA A 98 -17.40 -13.13 1.26
CA ALA A 98 -17.07 -13.27 -0.15
C ALA A 98 -15.65 -13.82 -0.43
N LEU A 99 -14.88 -14.17 0.61
CA LEU A 99 -13.51 -14.71 0.55
C LEU A 99 -13.48 -16.22 0.81
#